data_AF-A0A7W0J7J6-F1
#
_entry.id   AF-A0A7W0J7J6-F1
#
_cell.length_a   1.000
_cell.length_b   1.000
_cell.length_c   1.000
_cell.angle_alpha   90.00
_cell.angle_beta   90.00
_cell.angle_gamma   90.00
#
_symmetry.space_group_name_H-M   'P 1'
#
loop_
_entity.id
_entity.type
_entity.pdbx_description
1 polymer ?
#
loop_
_entity_poly.entity_id
_entity_poly.type
_entity_poly.pdbx_seq_one_letter_code
_entity_poly.pdbx_strand_id
1 'polypeptide(L)'
;MQFIPYRNLRNEPAAVREQLSSEGELVVTNGGKPFALMIDIPENENIDEILLMASRIRAQMAIRSIRSNARKNGTNKLTDDQINQVIEKTREDREP
;
A
#
# COMPACT_ATOMS: atom_id res chain seq x y z
N MET A 1 -5.40 -14.52 10.16
CA MET A 1 -4.44 -14.16 9.09
C MET A 1 -3.89 -15.44 8.48
N GLN A 2 -4.49 -15.91 7.40
CA GLN A 2 -4.09 -17.12 6.71
C GLN A 2 -3.08 -16.80 5.62
N PHE A 3 -2.03 -17.61 5.49
CA PHE A 3 -1.04 -17.47 4.43
C PHE A 3 -1.27 -18.53 3.37
N ILE A 4 -1.32 -18.11 2.11
CA ILE A 4 -1.48 -19.02 0.99
C ILE A 4 -0.32 -18.89 0.00
N PRO A 5 0.29 -20.01 -0.43
CA PRO A 5 1.27 -19.97 -1.51
C PRO A 5 0.61 -19.55 -2.84
N TYR A 6 1.27 -18.69 -3.62
CA TYR A 6 0.74 -18.22 -4.91
C TYR A 6 0.43 -19.38 -5.88
N ARG A 7 1.13 -20.51 -5.75
CA ARG A 7 0.90 -21.71 -6.57
C ARG A 7 -0.51 -22.29 -6.37
N ASN A 8 -1.10 -22.13 -5.19
CA ASN A 8 -2.44 -22.63 -4.90
C ASN A 8 -3.52 -21.85 -5.65
N LEU A 9 -3.27 -20.58 -5.99
CA LEU A 9 -4.14 -19.80 -6.88
C LEU A 9 -4.31 -20.48 -8.25
N ARG A 10 -3.28 -21.19 -8.73
CA ARG A 10 -3.29 -21.94 -10.00
C ARG A 10 -3.74 -23.38 -9.82
N ASN A 11 -3.23 -24.05 -8.80
CA ASN A 11 -3.38 -25.50 -8.65
C ASN A 11 -4.71 -25.88 -7.97
N GLU A 12 -5.22 -25.05 -7.06
CA GLU A 12 -6.35 -25.35 -6.18
C GLU A 12 -7.33 -24.15 -6.07
N PRO A 13 -7.74 -23.52 -7.20
CA PRO A 13 -8.50 -22.26 -7.16
C PRO A 13 -9.84 -22.35 -6.41
N ALA A 14 -10.48 -23.52 -6.38
CA ALA A 14 -11.72 -23.74 -5.64
C ALA A 14 -11.49 -23.65 -4.12
N ALA A 15 -10.47 -24.33 -3.60
CA ALA A 15 -10.10 -24.29 -2.19
C ALA A 15 -9.68 -22.87 -1.75
N VAL A 16 -8.98 -22.13 -2.62
CA VAL A 16 -8.65 -20.73 -2.37
C VAL A 16 -9.91 -19.88 -2.21
N ARG A 17 -10.90 -20.03 -3.09
CA ARG A 17 -12.16 -19.27 -3.00
C ARG A 17 -12.94 -19.60 -1.74
N GLU A 18 -13.04 -20.89 -1.39
CA GLU A 18 -13.71 -21.33 -0.17
C GLU A 18 -13.02 -20.72 1.06
N GLN A 19 -11.69 -20.80 1.12
CA GLN A 19 -10.91 -20.25 2.23
C GLN A 19 -11.00 -18.73 2.29
N LEU A 20 -10.99 -18.02 1.14
CA LEU A 20 -11.15 -16.57 1.10
C LEU A 20 -12.52 -16.15 1.60
N SER A 21 -13.59 -16.85 1.19
CA SER A 21 -14.95 -16.58 1.64
C SER A 21 -15.14 -16.86 3.13
N SER A 22 -14.49 -17.90 3.68
CA SER A 22 -14.59 -18.21 5.11
C SER A 22 -13.77 -17.28 6.01
N GLU A 23 -12.59 -16.84 5.55
CA GLU A 23 -11.64 -16.06 6.34
C GLU A 23 -11.75 -14.55 6.09
N GLY A 24 -12.34 -14.13 4.97
CA GLY A 24 -12.46 -12.73 4.52
C GLY A 24 -11.18 -12.12 3.96
N GLU A 25 -10.00 -12.58 4.40
CA GLU A 25 -8.71 -12.13 3.89
C GLU A 25 -7.65 -13.24 3.86
N LEU A 26 -6.81 -13.23 2.83
CA LEU A 26 -5.67 -14.14 2.67
C LEU A 26 -4.39 -13.37 2.36
N VAL A 27 -3.28 -13.76 2.98
CA VAL A 27 -1.94 -13.24 2.67
C VAL A 27 -1.28 -14.14 1.64
N VAL A 28 -1.03 -13.61 0.45
CA VAL A 28 -0.41 -14.35 -0.64
C VAL A 28 1.10 -14.31 -0.51
N THR A 29 1.73 -15.49 -0.63
CA THR A 29 3.17 -15.67 -0.46
C THR A 29 3.85 -16.27 -1.69
N ASN A 30 5.10 -15.89 -1.94
CA ASN A 30 5.99 -16.55 -2.89
C ASN A 30 7.27 -16.97 -2.17
N GLY A 31 7.58 -18.26 -2.17
CA GLY A 31 8.71 -18.81 -1.41
C GLY A 31 8.64 -18.48 0.09
N GLY A 32 7.44 -18.44 0.68
CA GLY A 32 7.22 -18.09 2.08
C GLY A 32 7.22 -16.58 2.39
N LYS A 33 7.53 -15.73 1.41
CA LYS A 33 7.52 -14.26 1.59
C LYS A 33 6.18 -13.67 1.19
N PRO A 34 5.50 -12.92 2.08
CA PRO A 34 4.30 -12.18 1.73
C PRO A 34 4.57 -11.14 0.63
N PHE A 35 3.68 -11.06 -0.36
CA PHE A 35 3.76 -10.02 -1.40
C PHE A 35 2.41 -9.41 -1.77
N ALA A 36 1.29 -10.04 -1.37
CA ALA A 36 -0.04 -9.52 -1.64
C ALA A 36 -1.00 -9.83 -0.48
N LEU A 37 -2.03 -9.00 -0.37
CA LEU A 37 -3.23 -9.25 0.43
C LEU A 37 -4.39 -9.44 -0.55
N MET A 38 -5.12 -10.54 -0.41
CA MET A 38 -6.36 -10.82 -1.11
C MET A 38 -7.50 -10.61 -0.13
N ILE A 39 -8.48 -9.80 -0.51
CA ILE A 39 -9.65 -9.48 0.32
C ILE A 39 -10.86 -9.98 -0.43
N ASP A 40 -11.76 -10.65 0.28
CA ASP A 40 -13.04 -11.06 -0.27
C ASP A 40 -13.88 -9.84 -0.64
N ILE A 41 -14.59 -9.93 -1.76
CA ILE A 41 -15.48 -8.88 -2.24
C ILE A 41 -16.91 -9.45 -2.24
N PRO A 42 -17.76 -9.08 -1.26
CA PRO A 42 -19.15 -9.51 -1.24
C PRO A 42 -19.90 -9.09 -2.51
N GLU A 43 -20.83 -9.93 -2.98
CA GLU A 43 -21.55 -9.72 -4.25
C GLU A 43 -22.36 -8.41 -4.30
N ASN A 44 -22.75 -7.88 -3.13
CA ASN A 44 -23.55 -6.67 -3.00
C ASN A 44 -22.72 -5.38 -2.85
N GLU A 45 -21.39 -5.47 -2.83
CA GLU A 45 -20.52 -4.32 -2.64
C GLU A 45 -20.16 -3.61 -3.96
N ASN A 46 -19.99 -2.29 -3.88
CA ASN A 46 -19.57 -1.49 -5.02
C ASN A 46 -18.04 -1.59 -5.20
N ILE A 47 -17.62 -2.20 -6.31
CA ILE A 47 -16.20 -2.38 -6.66
C ILE A 47 -15.45 -1.03 -6.69
N ASP A 48 -16.07 0.05 -7.16
CA ASP A 48 -15.42 1.36 -7.22
C ASP A 48 -15.09 1.92 -5.83
N GLU A 49 -15.98 1.69 -4.86
CA GLU A 49 -15.76 2.08 -3.47
C GLU A 49 -14.63 1.26 -2.84
N ILE A 50 -14.56 -0.04 -3.13
CA ILE A 50 -13.46 -0.91 -2.69
C ILE A 50 -12.13 -0.45 -3.28
N LEU A 51 -12.08 -0.13 -4.58
CA LEU A 51 -10.87 0.39 -5.22
C LEU A 51 -10.44 1.74 -4.63
N LEU A 52 -11.40 2.60 -4.28
CA LEU A 52 -11.12 3.86 -3.58
C LEU A 52 -10.53 3.60 -2.18
N MET A 53 -11.05 2.63 -1.43
CA MET A 53 -10.48 2.21 -0.14
C MET A 53 -9.05 1.68 -0.30
N ALA A 54 -8.79 0.82 -1.29
CA ALA A 54 -7.45 0.32 -1.58
C ALA A 54 -6.49 1.47 -1.96
N SER A 55 -6.96 2.47 -2.70
CA SER A 55 -6.18 3.67 -3.03
C SER A 55 -5.82 4.49 -1.78
N ARG A 56 -6.77 4.67 -0.87
CA ARG A 56 -6.54 5.35 0.43
C ARG A 56 -5.50 4.61 1.27
N ILE A 57 -5.54 3.28 1.33
CA ILE A 57 -4.54 2.47 2.03
C ILE A 57 -3.15 2.72 1.45
N ARG A 58 -2.99 2.68 0.12
CA ARG A 58 -1.70 2.98 -0.54
C ARG A 58 -1.20 4.39 -0.23
N ALA A 59 -2.09 5.39 -0.26
CA ALA A 59 -1.74 6.76 0.08
C ALA A 59 -1.26 6.89 1.54
N GLN A 60 -1.94 6.23 2.48
CA GLN A 60 -1.53 6.21 3.88
C GLN A 60 -0.14 5.55 4.07
N MET A 61 0.13 4.44 3.37
CA MET A 61 1.45 3.79 3.39
C MET A 61 2.54 4.72 2.85
N ALA A 62 2.27 5.42 1.75
CA ALA A 62 3.20 6.38 1.16
C ALA A 62 3.49 7.54 2.15
N ILE A 63 2.46 8.13 2.76
CA ILE A 63 2.61 9.19 3.76
C ILE A 63 3.42 8.71 4.97
N ARG A 64 3.18 7.49 5.46
CA ARG A 64 3.96 6.90 6.55
C ARG A 64 5.44 6.78 6.18
N SER A 65 5.74 6.34 4.96
CA SER A 65 7.11 6.25 4.44
C SER A 65 7.77 7.64 4.36
N ILE A 66 7.09 8.62 3.77
CA ILE A 66 7.57 10.02 3.67
C ILE A 66 7.88 10.58 5.07
N ARG A 67 6.96 10.43 6.02
CA ARG A 67 7.16 10.90 7.41
C ARG A 67 8.31 10.19 8.11
N SER A 68 8.48 8.88 7.88
CA SER A 68 9.61 8.12 8.42
C SER A 68 10.94 8.66 7.90
N ASN A 69 11.03 8.89 6.58
CA ASN A 69 12.22 9.46 5.95
C ASN A 69 12.51 10.89 6.43
N ALA A 70 11.47 11.72 6.56
CA ALA A 70 11.63 13.08 7.07
C ALA A 70 12.18 13.10 8.50
N ARG A 71 11.74 12.18 9.37
CA ARG A 71 12.29 12.02 10.72
C ARG A 71 13.74 11.54 10.71
N LYS A 72 14.07 10.56 9.88
CA LYS A 72 15.44 10.04 9.74
C LYS A 72 16.41 11.12 9.28
N ASN A 73 15.96 11.99 8.36
CA ASN A 73 16.77 13.06 7.78
C ASN A 73 16.67 14.38 8.56
N GLY A 74 15.90 14.43 9.65
CA GLY A 74 15.65 15.65 10.42
C GLY A 74 14.84 16.74 9.70
N THR A 75 14.43 16.52 8.45
CA THR A 75 13.68 17.50 7.65
C THR A 75 12.25 17.71 8.16
N ASN A 76 11.77 16.86 9.07
CA ASN A 76 10.50 17.07 9.77
C ASN A 76 10.51 18.25 10.75
N LYS A 77 11.66 18.92 10.93
CA LYS A 77 11.84 20.07 11.83
C LYS A 77 12.10 21.38 11.08
N LEU A 78 12.06 21.36 9.75
CA LEU A 78 12.25 22.58 8.96
C LEU A 78 11.16 23.60 9.31
N THR A 79 11.56 24.86 9.49
CA THR A 79 10.61 25.97 9.59
C THR A 79 10.04 26.32 8.22
N ASP A 80 8.93 27.05 8.18
CA ASP A 80 8.32 27.47 6.92
C ASP A 80 9.31 28.29 6.05
N ASP A 81 10.13 29.14 6.66
CA ASP A 81 11.18 29.90 5.96
C ASP A 81 12.21 28.98 5.30
N GLN A 82 12.67 27.94 6.02
CA GLN A 82 13.62 26.97 5.48
C GLN A 82 13.01 26.14 4.36
N ILE A 83 11.72 25.81 4.47
CA ILE A 83 10.96 25.12 3.41
C ILE A 83 10.90 25.99 2.16
N ASN A 84 10.54 27.27 2.31
CA ASN A 84 10.46 28.21 1.18
C ASN A 84 11.81 28.38 0.48
N GLN A 85 12.91 28.53 1.24
CA GLN A 85 14.26 28.60 0.67
C GLN A 85 14.62 27.36 -0.16
N VAL A 86 14.26 26.16 0.31
CA VAL A 86 14.48 24.91 -0.45
C VAL A 86 13.65 24.90 -1.72
N ILE A 87 12.39 25.34 -1.67
CA ILE A 87 11.50 25.39 -2.83
C ILE A 87 12.02 26.38 -3.88
N GLU A 88 12.39 27.60 -3.48
CA GLU A 88 12.96 28.63 -4.35
C GLU A 88 14.21 28.11 -5.04
N LYS A 89 15.19 27.64 -4.27
CA LYS A 89 16.42 27.08 -4.82
C LYS A 89 16.17 25.92 -5.79
N THR A 90 15.25 25.01 -5.46
CA THR A 90 14.91 23.87 -6.34
C THR A 90 14.24 24.32 -7.65
N ARG A 91 13.51 25.45 -7.64
CA ARG A 91 12.89 26.02 -8.83
C ARG A 91 13.91 26.74 -9.70
N GLU A 92 14.81 27.51 -9.10
CA GLU A 92 15.93 28.15 -9.79
C GLU A 92 16.82 27.09 -10.46
N ASP A 93 17.15 26.01 -9.76
CA ASP A 93 17.94 24.89 -10.29
C ASP A 93 17.22 24.10 -11.41
N ARG A 94 15.90 24.29 -11.59
CA ARG A 94 15.11 23.65 -12.66
C ARG A 94 15.01 24.52 -13.92
N GLU A 95 15.41 25.78 -13.87
CA GLU A 95 15.53 26.63 -15.06
C GLU A 95 16.78 26.26 -15.85
N PRO A 96 16.66 26.27 -17.18
CA PRO A 96 17.45 27.18 -18.00
C PRO A 96 16.67 28.44 -18.36
#